data_AF-R5GIR7-F1
#
_entry.id   AF-R5GIR7-F1
#
_cell.length_a   1.000
_cell.length_b   1.000
_cell.length_c   1.000
_cell.angle_alpha   90.00
_cell.angle_beta   90.00
_cell.angle_gamma   90.00
#
_symmetry.space_group_name_H-M   'P 1'
#
loop_
_entity.id
_entity.type
_entity.pdbx_description
1 polymer ?
#
loop_
_entity_poly.entity_id
_entity_poly.type
_entity_poly.pdbx_seq_one_letter_code
_entity_poly.pdbx_strand_id
1 'polypeptide(L)' 'MTNLEKYNNAFIETFGITADKLDGLAYQAIPEWDSVGHMQLIAAIEDAFDIMIDTDDIIDLSSYEKGKELLTKYEVEF' A
#
# COMPACT_ATOMS: atom_id res chain seq x y z
N MET A 1 -14.01 -1.98 9.50
CA MET A 1 -12.97 -1.08 9.01
C MET A 1 -13.40 -0.59 7.64
N THR A 2 -13.31 0.71 7.42
CA THR A 2 -13.41 1.35 6.10
C THR A 2 -12.24 0.89 5.22
N ASN A 3 -12.35 1.08 3.90
CA ASN A 3 -11.25 0.78 2.98
C ASN A 3 -10.00 1.58 3.34
N LEU A 4 -10.16 2.86 3.70
CA LEU A 4 -9.07 3.70 4.18
C LEU A 4 -8.38 3.12 5.42
N GLU A 5 -9.14 2.65 6.41
CA GLU A 5 -8.55 2.01 7.60
C GLU A 5 -7.78 0.73 7.25
N LYS A 6 -8.33 -0.13 6.37
CA LYS A 6 -7.62 -1.34 5.90
C LYS A 6 -6.30 -1.01 5.22
N TYR A 7 -6.34 -0.04 4.31
CA TYR A 7 -5.18 0.39 3.56
C TYR A 7 -4.12 1.03 4.47
N ASN A 8 -4.53 1.88 5.40
CA ASN A 8 -3.61 2.45 6.40
C ASN A 8 -2.94 1.38 7.24
N ASN A 9 -3.71 0.37 7.69
CA ASN A 9 -3.17 -0.74 8.47
C ASN A 9 -2.15 -1.54 7.67
N ALA A 10 -2.37 -1.81 6.38
CA ALA A 10 -1.39 -2.52 5.55
C ALA A 10 -0.01 -1.84 5.55
N PHE A 11 0.03 -0.50 5.47
CA PHE A 11 1.28 0.27 5.56
C PHE A 11 1.88 0.29 6.97
N ILE A 12 1.04 0.55 7.97
CA ILE A 12 1.44 0.64 9.38
C ILE A 12 2.04 -0.68 9.87
N GLU A 13 1.38 -1.80 9.56
CA GLU A 13 1.83 -3.14 9.97
C GLU A 13 3.06 -3.59 9.18
N THR A 14 3.11 -3.31 7.87
CA THR A 14 4.26 -3.70 7.03
C THR A 14 5.52 -2.94 7.41
N PHE A 15 5.43 -1.61 7.56
CA PHE A 15 6.60 -0.76 7.78
C PHE A 15 6.84 -0.40 9.24
N GLY A 16 5.95 -0.79 10.15
CA GLY A 16 6.06 -0.44 11.57
C GLY A 16 5.97 1.07 11.83
N ILE A 17 5.32 1.81 10.96
CA ILE A 17 5.16 3.28 11.04
C ILE A 17 3.82 3.68 11.65
N THR A 18 3.67 4.96 11.95
CA THR A 18 2.42 5.53 12.45
C THR A 18 1.61 6.20 11.33
N ALA A 19 0.31 6.39 11.55
CA ALA A 19 -0.59 6.97 10.54
C ALA A 19 -0.18 8.39 10.09
N ASP A 20 0.52 9.16 10.94
CA ASP A 20 1.03 10.50 10.57
C ASP A 20 2.14 10.45 9.49
N LYS A 21 2.73 9.27 9.25
CA LYS A 21 3.76 9.06 8.24
C LYS A 21 3.24 8.60 6.90
N LEU A 22 1.93 8.34 6.77
CA LEU A 22 1.34 7.84 5.54
C LEU A 22 1.20 8.93 4.48
N ASP A 23 0.85 10.14 4.89
CA ASP A 23 0.68 11.28 3.98
C ASP A 23 2.02 11.64 3.32
N GLY A 24 2.04 11.62 1.99
CA GLY A 24 3.24 11.86 1.19
C GLY A 24 4.29 10.74 1.23
N LEU A 25 3.97 9.58 1.80
CA LEU A 25 4.90 8.45 1.85
C LEU A 25 5.14 7.90 0.44
N ALA A 26 6.41 7.78 0.06
CA ALA A 26 6.83 7.28 -1.24
C ALA A 26 7.83 6.12 -1.10
N TYR A 27 7.97 5.34 -2.17
CA TYR A 27 8.99 4.30 -2.30
C TYR A 27 10.38 4.87 -2.02
N GLN A 28 11.17 4.18 -1.18
CA GLN A 28 12.48 4.63 -0.67
C GLN A 28 12.48 5.93 0.16
N ALA A 29 11.32 6.47 0.56
CA ALA A 29 11.26 7.59 1.50
C ALA A 29 11.64 7.17 2.93
N ILE A 30 11.46 5.89 3.26
CA ILE A 30 11.87 5.28 4.52
C ILE A 30 12.68 4.00 4.25
N PRO A 31 13.60 3.60 5.15
CA PRO A 31 14.38 2.37 5.00
C PRO A 31 13.55 1.10 4.85
N GLU A 32 12.37 1.05 5.46
CA GLU A 32 11.45 -0.08 5.48
C GLU A 32 10.71 -0.26 4.15
N TRP A 33 10.59 0.82 3.35
CA TRP A 33 9.96 0.76 2.04
C TRP A 33 11.02 0.65 0.93
N ASP A 34 11.69 -0.50 0.91
CA ASP A 34 12.62 -0.94 -0.12
C ASP A 34 11.97 -1.98 -1.05
N SER A 35 12.78 -2.73 -1.81
CA SER A 35 12.27 -3.78 -2.70
C SER A 35 11.58 -4.94 -1.99
N VAL A 36 12.01 -5.29 -0.78
CA VAL A 36 11.40 -6.40 0.00
C VAL A 36 10.16 -5.91 0.71
N GLY A 37 10.24 -4.75 1.39
CA GLY A 37 9.11 -4.13 2.07
C GLY A 37 7.98 -3.80 1.12
N HIS A 38 8.30 -3.39 -0.12
CA HIS A 38 7.29 -3.19 -1.14
C HIS A 38 6.51 -4.47 -1.47
N MET A 39 7.20 -5.60 -1.66
CA MET A 39 6.51 -6.89 -1.89
C MET A 39 5.70 -7.35 -0.68
N GLN A 40 6.15 -7.06 0.54
CA GLN A 40 5.38 -7.34 1.76
C GLN A 40 4.11 -6.48 1.83
N LEU A 41 4.21 -5.21 1.46
CA LEU A 41 3.07 -4.30 1.41
C LEU A 41 2.03 -4.78 0.39
N ILE A 42 2.46 -5.20 -0.80
CA ILE A 42 1.57 -5.76 -1.82
C ILE A 42 0.81 -6.97 -1.26
N ALA A 43 1.52 -7.93 -0.66
CA ALA A 43 0.87 -9.10 -0.07
C ALA A 43 -0.14 -8.73 1.04
N ALA A 44 0.17 -7.71 1.86
CA ALA A 44 -0.75 -7.23 2.88
C ALA A 44 -1.99 -6.55 2.29
N ILE A 45 -1.84 -5.79 1.19
CA ILE A 45 -2.96 -5.17 0.47
C ILE A 45 -3.82 -6.26 -0.20
N GLU A 46 -3.21 -7.22 -0.89
CA GLU A 46 -3.90 -8.34 -1.52
C GLU A 46 -4.74 -9.13 -0.51
N ASP A 47 -4.17 -9.46 0.67
CA ASP A 47 -4.88 -10.14 1.76
C ASP A 47 -6.03 -9.28 2.34
N ALA A 48 -5.77 -7.99 2.58
CA ALA A 48 -6.77 -7.10 3.19
C ALA A 48 -8.01 -6.83 2.32
N PHE A 49 -7.82 -6.86 0.99
CA PHE A 49 -8.86 -6.59 -0.01
C PHE A 49 -9.35 -7.83 -0.76
N ASP A 50 -8.73 -9.00 -0.56
CA ASP A 50 -9.01 -10.24 -1.30
C ASP A 50 -8.90 -10.04 -2.82
N ILE A 51 -7.83 -9.35 -3.25
CA ILE A 51 -7.53 -9.01 -4.64
C ILE A 51 -6.19 -9.59 -5.07
N MET A 52 -5.95 -9.60 -6.38
CA MET A 52 -4.65 -9.92 -6.97
C MET A 52 -4.18 -8.73 -7.80
N ILE A 53 -3.04 -8.16 -7.45
CA ILE A 53 -2.48 -6.97 -8.11
C ILE A 53 -1.57 -7.44 -9.24
N ASP A 54 -1.78 -6.88 -10.44
CA ASP A 54 -0.95 -7.17 -11.60
C ASP A 54 0.50 -6.71 -11.38
N THR A 55 1.46 -7.43 -11.97
CA THR A 55 2.89 -7.13 -11.75
C THR A 55 3.28 -5.73 -12.22
N ASP A 56 2.65 -5.22 -13.29
CA ASP A 56 2.85 -3.84 -13.74
C ASP A 56 2.34 -2.80 -12.71
N ASP A 57 1.18 -3.06 -12.09
CA ASP A 57 0.61 -2.18 -11.07
C ASP A 57 1.37 -2.25 -9.73
N ILE A 58 1.95 -3.41 -9.40
CA ILE A 58 2.89 -3.55 -8.28
C ILE A 58 4.02 -2.53 -8.47
N ILE A 59 4.68 -2.55 -9.64
CA ILE A 59 5.80 -1.65 -9.94
C ILE A 59 5.35 -0.17 -9.96
N ASP A 60 4.11 0.11 -10.38
CA ASP A 60 3.56 1.48 -10.43
C ASP A 60 3.20 2.04 -9.03
N LEU A 61 3.02 1.17 -8.02
CA LEU A 61 2.72 1.55 -6.63
C LEU A 61 3.95 2.17 -5.96
N SER A 62 4.16 3.45 -6.27
CA SER A 62 5.34 4.23 -5.88
C SER A 62 5.08 5.21 -4.73
N SER A 63 3.82 5.41 -4.34
CA SER A 63 3.44 6.21 -3.17
C SER A 63 2.13 5.76 -2.55
N TYR A 64 1.88 6.21 -1.33
CA TYR A 64 0.63 5.95 -0.60
C TYR A 64 -0.60 6.51 -1.34
N GLU A 65 -0.50 7.70 -1.94
CA GLU A 65 -1.56 8.28 -2.76
C GLU A 65 -1.75 7.48 -4.05
N LYS A 66 -0.64 7.13 -4.70
CA LYS A 66 -0.66 6.39 -5.95
C LYS A 66 -1.28 5.01 -5.78
N GLY A 67 -1.03 4.34 -4.66
CA GLY A 67 -1.65 3.05 -4.37
C GLY A 67 -3.17 3.15 -4.18
N LYS A 68 -3.70 4.24 -3.59
CA LYS A 68 -5.15 4.47 -3.54
C LYS A 68 -5.75 4.64 -4.93
N GLU A 69 -5.08 5.39 -5.81
CA GLU A 69 -5.51 5.55 -7.20
C GLU A 69 -5.49 4.21 -7.95
N LEU A 70 -4.43 3.42 -7.80
CA LEU A 70 -4.31 2.11 -8.44
C LEU A 70 -5.39 1.13 -7.98
N LEU A 71 -5.69 1.12 -6.68
CA LEU A 71 -6.69 0.24 -6.09
C LEU A 71 -8.11 0.47 -6.62
N THR A 72 -8.41 1.65 -7.17
CA THR A 72 -9.70 1.88 -7.87
C THR A 72 -9.89 0.97 -9.09
N LYS A 73 -8.80 0.54 -9.76
CA LYS A 73 -8.85 -0.44 -10.86
C LYS A 73 -9.35 -1.81 -10.40
N TYR A 74 -9.20 -2.11 -9.11
CA TYR A 74 -9.56 -3.36 -8.47
C TYR A 74 -10.88 -3.23 -7.68
N GLU A 75 -11.71 -2.25 -8.03
CA GLU A 75 -13.01 -1.99 -7.39
C GLU A 75 -12.91 -1.59 -5.89
N VAL A 76 -11.74 -1.10 -5.46
CA VAL A 76 -11.53 -0.58 -4.11
C VAL A 76 -11.58 0.95 -4.11
N GLU A 77 -12.60 1.51 -3.45
CA GLU A 77 -12.83 2.96 -3.33
C GLU A 77 -12.53 3.47 -1.91
N PHE A 78 -12.00 4.70 -1.78
CA PHE A 78 -11.52 5.28 -0.52
C PHE A 78 -12.31 6.51 -0.06
#